data_AF-A0A6I6W1T7-F1
#
_entry.id   AF-A0A6I6W1T7-F1
#
_cell.length_a   1.000
_cell.length_b   1.000
_cell.length_c   1.000
_cell.angle_alpha   90.00
_cell.angle_beta   90.00
_cell.angle_gamma   90.00
#
_symmetry.space_group_name_H-M   'P 1'
#
loop_
_entity.id
_entity.type
_entity.pdbx_description
1 polymer ?
#
loop_
_entity_poly.entity_id
_entity_poly.type
_entity_poly.pdbx_seq_one_letter_code
_entity_poly.pdbx_strand_id
1 'polypeptide(L)'
;MNSPDNTTTKTQDSNNKGLLSDCQKLIKTYPVFNLICTSALGALAGLGASYKFIEWKVNEVAEQRLAPYEQIFSGLSLNQGEEFSEAARVFQKLIASKKIDTLPDASKNLAYDGMLLAIANSDDISEFRGPIKKLKDKMIESGEETPWRLHHLAWALMRNGDLSEAKKYFKKSVAAYKSKREYVASVDPSRGLIFIALLENNVDEAFALGQELKEMRPSQYRSNFDLIAEFKEIQKSRSFDSFNALYEKTLPTTIDKYIAKLLETAPQEQKNQ
;
A
#
# COMPACT_ATOMS: atom_id res chain seq x y z
N MET A 1 0.26 13.69 -72.40
CA MET A 1 -0.57 14.90 -72.44
C MET A 1 -0.20 15.77 -71.25
N ASN A 2 0.29 16.97 -71.56
CA ASN A 2 0.44 18.19 -70.77
C ASN A 2 1.11 18.12 -69.38
N SER A 3 2.41 18.45 -69.45
CA SER A 3 3.22 19.41 -68.68
C SER A 3 2.81 20.00 -67.32
N PRO A 4 3.83 20.40 -66.53
CA PRO A 4 3.80 20.72 -65.10
C PRO A 4 3.85 22.24 -64.82
N ASP A 5 3.80 22.66 -63.54
CA ASP A 5 4.52 23.84 -62.99
C ASP A 5 4.28 23.90 -61.46
N ASN A 6 5.28 23.85 -60.57
CA ASN A 6 6.17 24.95 -60.11
C ASN A 6 5.35 26.22 -59.75
N THR A 7 5.37 26.83 -58.56
CA THR A 7 6.52 27.34 -57.79
C THR A 7 6.02 28.13 -56.56
N THR A 8 6.77 28.01 -55.46
CA THR A 8 7.26 29.09 -54.55
C THR A 8 6.31 30.01 -53.74
N THR A 9 6.65 30.05 -52.45
CA THR A 9 6.37 31.00 -51.36
C THR A 9 6.13 32.47 -51.71
N LYS A 10 5.15 33.08 -51.02
CA LYS A 10 5.20 34.47 -50.57
C LYS A 10 4.75 34.60 -49.12
N THR A 11 5.70 34.94 -48.27
CA THR A 11 5.52 35.64 -47.00
C THR A 11 4.71 36.92 -47.26
N GLN A 12 3.65 37.16 -46.50
CA GLN A 12 3.08 38.50 -46.39
C GLN A 12 2.72 38.78 -44.93
N ASP A 13 3.77 39.09 -44.20
CA ASP A 13 3.77 39.82 -42.95
C ASP A 13 3.38 41.27 -43.25
N SER A 14 2.11 41.65 -43.08
CA SER A 14 1.64 43.01 -42.81
C SER A 14 0.11 43.08 -42.92
N ASN A 15 -0.62 43.00 -41.82
CA ASN A 15 -1.97 43.58 -41.75
C ASN A 15 -2.43 44.00 -40.33
N ASN A 16 -1.67 43.69 -39.27
CA ASN A 16 -2.01 44.12 -37.91
C ASN A 16 -1.75 45.61 -37.60
N LYS A 17 -1.13 46.37 -38.51
CA LYS A 17 -0.93 47.83 -38.32
C LYS A 17 -2.15 48.67 -38.70
N GLY A 18 -3.02 48.18 -39.58
CA GLY A 18 -4.21 48.93 -40.03
C GLY A 18 -5.26 49.07 -38.93
N LEU A 19 -5.71 47.93 -38.38
CA LEU A 19 -6.77 47.87 -37.37
C LEU A 19 -6.45 48.69 -36.12
N LEU A 20 -5.21 48.60 -35.64
CA LEU A 20 -4.75 49.28 -34.42
C LEU A 20 -4.60 50.79 -34.65
N SER A 21 -4.16 51.21 -35.85
CA SER A 21 -4.07 52.64 -36.20
C SER A 21 -5.44 53.28 -36.46
N ASP A 22 -6.38 52.51 -37.02
CA ASP A 22 -7.76 52.93 -37.28
C ASP A 22 -8.55 53.04 -35.97
N CYS A 23 -8.34 52.11 -35.03
CA CYS A 23 -8.85 52.23 -33.66
C CYS A 23 -8.30 53.47 -32.94
N GLN A 24 -7.00 53.78 -33.08
CA GLN A 24 -6.40 54.98 -32.48
C GLN A 24 -6.94 56.29 -33.09
N LYS A 25 -7.26 56.32 -34.39
CA LYS A 25 -7.93 57.47 -35.04
C LYS A 25 -9.38 57.65 -34.58
N LEU A 26 -10.11 56.56 -34.39
CA LEU A 26 -11.49 56.59 -33.87
C LEU A 26 -11.55 57.06 -32.41
N ILE A 27 -10.61 56.62 -31.57
CA ILE A 27 -10.49 57.02 -30.16
C ILE A 27 -10.18 58.53 -30.02
N LYS A 28 -9.39 59.11 -30.94
CA LYS A 28 -9.09 60.55 -30.95
C LYS A 28 -10.26 61.42 -31.42
N THR A 29 -11.11 60.90 -32.29
CA THR A 29 -12.21 61.67 -32.91
C THR A 29 -13.47 61.73 -32.02
N TYR A 30 -13.68 60.73 -31.15
CA TYR A 30 -14.85 60.64 -30.29
C TYR A 30 -14.47 60.28 -28.84
N PRO A 31 -14.30 61.26 -27.93
CA PRO A 31 -13.85 60.99 -26.55
C PRO A 31 -14.82 60.12 -25.75
N VAL A 32 -16.11 60.10 -26.10
CA VAL A 32 -17.14 59.24 -25.49
C VAL A 32 -16.92 57.75 -25.83
N PHE A 33 -16.33 57.45 -27.00
CA PHE A 33 -15.96 56.09 -27.41
C PHE A 33 -14.78 55.53 -26.60
N ASN A 34 -13.89 56.41 -26.12
CA ASN A 34 -12.76 56.03 -25.28
C ASN A 34 -13.24 55.44 -23.93
N LEU A 35 -14.32 55.99 -23.37
CA LEU A 35 -14.93 55.51 -22.12
C LEU A 35 -15.62 54.13 -22.28
N ILE A 36 -16.24 53.89 -23.44
CA ILE A 36 -16.92 52.61 -23.75
C ILE A 36 -15.90 51.51 -24.09
N CYS A 37 -14.85 51.82 -24.85
CA CYS A 37 -13.80 50.84 -25.16
C CYS A 37 -12.93 50.50 -23.93
N THR A 38 -12.60 51.48 -23.06
CA THR A 38 -11.88 51.19 -21.81
C THR A 38 -12.72 50.43 -20.80
N SER A 39 -14.03 50.71 -20.70
CA SER A 39 -14.93 49.91 -19.86
C SER A 39 -15.18 48.50 -20.42
N ALA A 40 -15.29 48.32 -21.74
CA ALA A 40 -15.40 47.00 -22.37
C ALA A 40 -14.11 46.17 -22.24
N LEU A 41 -12.94 46.79 -22.40
CA LEU A 41 -11.64 46.12 -22.16
C LEU A 41 -11.44 45.81 -20.67
N GLY A 42 -11.85 46.70 -19.76
CA GLY A 42 -11.83 46.46 -18.32
C GLY A 42 -12.78 45.32 -17.89
N ALA A 43 -13.97 45.24 -18.49
CA ALA A 43 -14.91 44.15 -18.25
C ALA A 43 -14.40 42.81 -18.79
N LEU A 44 -13.80 42.77 -19.99
CA LEU A 44 -13.20 41.56 -20.56
C LEU A 44 -11.94 41.11 -19.79
N ALA A 45 -11.09 42.04 -19.36
CA ALA A 45 -9.96 41.75 -18.49
C ALA A 45 -10.41 41.26 -17.11
N GLY A 46 -11.48 41.86 -16.55
CA GLY A 46 -12.11 41.43 -15.30
C GLY A 46 -12.73 40.03 -15.40
N LEU A 47 -13.39 39.70 -16.51
CA LEU A 47 -13.91 38.36 -16.79
C LEU A 47 -12.77 37.35 -16.97
N GLY A 48 -11.70 37.70 -17.68
CA GLY A 48 -10.51 36.86 -17.84
C GLY A 48 -9.77 36.61 -16.52
N ALA A 49 -9.62 37.63 -15.67
CA ALA A 49 -9.04 37.51 -14.34
C ALA A 49 -9.93 36.66 -13.41
N SER A 50 -11.25 36.87 -13.47
CA SER A 50 -12.23 36.08 -12.71
C SER A 50 -12.22 34.61 -13.14
N TYR A 51 -12.15 34.35 -14.45
CA TYR A 51 -12.03 32.99 -14.98
C TYR A 51 -10.74 32.31 -14.51
N LYS A 52 -9.58 32.95 -14.63
CA LYS A 52 -8.31 32.40 -14.13
C LYS A 52 -8.30 32.20 -12.62
N PHE A 53 -8.94 33.09 -11.86
CA PHE A 53 -9.07 32.92 -10.41
C PHE A 53 -9.98 31.74 -10.05
N ILE A 54 -11.10 31.56 -10.76
CA ILE A 54 -11.99 30.40 -10.59
C ILE A 54 -11.26 29.12 -10.98
N GLU A 55 -10.58 29.09 -12.13
CA GLU A 55 -9.78 27.95 -12.58
C GLU A 55 -8.69 27.59 -11.56
N TRP A 56 -7.94 28.58 -11.08
CA TRP A 56 -6.95 28.38 -10.03
C TRP A 56 -7.58 27.83 -8.74
N LYS A 57 -8.70 28.40 -8.29
CA LYS A 57 -9.40 27.91 -7.08
C LYS A 57 -10.00 26.53 -7.26
N VAL A 58 -10.55 26.21 -8.42
CA VAL A 58 -11.07 24.88 -8.74
C VAL A 58 -9.93 23.86 -8.75
N ASN A 59 -8.81 24.18 -9.39
CA ASN A 59 -7.63 23.31 -9.43
C ASN A 59 -7.03 23.12 -8.04
N GLU A 60 -6.87 24.20 -7.25
CA GLU A 60 -6.36 24.13 -5.88
C GLU A 60 -7.25 23.24 -4.98
N VAL A 61 -8.58 23.40 -5.07
CA VAL A 61 -9.53 22.58 -4.30
C VAL A 61 -9.54 21.13 -4.81
N ALA A 62 -9.45 20.91 -6.12
CA ALA A 62 -9.39 19.58 -6.70
C ALA A 62 -8.11 18.85 -6.25
N GLU A 63 -6.94 19.46 -6.38
CA GLU A 63 -5.66 18.91 -5.91
C GLU A 63 -5.71 18.58 -4.41
N GLN A 64 -6.23 19.49 -3.58
CA GLN A 64 -6.34 19.25 -2.14
C GLN A 64 -7.26 18.07 -1.81
N ARG A 65 -8.35 17.89 -2.56
CA ARG A 65 -9.31 16.80 -2.36
C ARG A 65 -8.81 15.47 -2.93
N LEU A 66 -8.05 15.49 -4.01
CA LEU A 66 -7.55 14.30 -4.69
C LEU A 66 -6.26 13.77 -4.08
N ALA A 67 -5.40 14.64 -3.54
CA ALA A 67 -4.10 14.25 -2.99
C ALA A 67 -4.14 13.08 -1.98
N PRO A 68 -5.11 12.97 -1.06
CA PRO A 68 -5.20 11.81 -0.18
C PRO A 68 -5.49 10.51 -0.93
N TYR A 69 -6.34 10.55 -1.97
CA TYR A 69 -6.64 9.38 -2.81
C TYR A 69 -5.43 8.98 -3.66
N GLU A 70 -4.71 9.95 -4.22
CA GLU A 70 -3.45 9.71 -4.94
C GLU A 70 -2.43 9.01 -4.05
N GLN A 71 -2.33 9.39 -2.77
CA GLN A 71 -1.47 8.70 -1.80
C GLN A 71 -1.93 7.27 -1.52
N ILE A 72 -3.25 7.03 -1.40
CA ILE A 72 -3.79 5.67 -1.27
C ILE A 72 -3.42 4.83 -2.48
N PHE A 73 -3.68 5.32 -3.70
CA PHE A 73 -3.37 4.58 -4.92
C PHE A 73 -1.87 4.35 -5.11
N SER A 74 -1.04 5.33 -4.77
CA SER A 74 0.42 5.20 -4.80
C SER A 74 0.89 4.11 -3.84
N GLY A 75 0.41 4.14 -2.58
CA GLY A 75 0.75 3.11 -1.60
C GLY A 75 0.27 1.71 -2.01
N LEU A 76 -0.91 1.60 -2.61
CA LEU A 76 -1.43 0.33 -3.14
C LEU A 76 -0.60 -0.18 -4.33
N SER A 77 -0.19 0.71 -5.24
CA SER A 77 0.68 0.37 -6.36
C SER A 77 2.05 -0.13 -5.88
N LEU A 78 2.62 0.52 -4.87
CA LEU A 78 3.88 0.09 -4.25
C LEU A 78 3.73 -1.28 -3.57
N ASN A 79 2.63 -1.53 -2.86
CA ASN A 79 2.33 -2.86 -2.32
C ASN A 79 2.24 -3.93 -3.42
N GLN A 80 1.64 -3.63 -4.56
CA GLN A 80 1.58 -4.56 -5.70
C GLN A 80 2.95 -4.79 -6.35
N GLY A 81 3.82 -3.78 -6.32
CA GLY A 81 5.21 -3.88 -6.75
C GLY A 81 6.16 -4.47 -5.70
N GLU A 82 5.63 -4.95 -4.57
CA GLU A 82 6.40 -5.48 -3.44
C GLU A 82 7.39 -4.47 -2.82
N GLU A 83 7.20 -3.17 -3.07
CA GLU A 83 7.95 -2.06 -2.47
C GLU A 83 7.39 -1.70 -1.09
N PHE A 84 7.30 -2.70 -0.21
CA PHE A 84 6.53 -2.64 1.04
C PHE A 84 6.99 -1.54 2.00
N SER A 85 8.30 -1.33 2.15
CA SER A 85 8.82 -0.28 3.03
C SER A 85 8.42 1.12 2.53
N GLU A 86 8.43 1.35 1.22
CA GLU A 86 8.02 2.65 0.67
C GLU A 86 6.50 2.82 0.72
N ALA A 87 5.74 1.77 0.43
CA ALA A 87 4.29 1.76 0.62
C ALA A 87 3.91 2.14 2.06
N ALA A 88 4.58 1.55 3.06
CA ALA A 88 4.35 1.82 4.46
C ALA A 88 4.60 3.30 4.82
N ARG A 89 5.65 3.93 4.26
CA ARG A 89 5.93 5.37 4.45
C ARG A 89 4.88 6.26 3.80
N VAL A 90 4.42 5.93 2.60
CA VAL A 90 3.35 6.68 1.92
C VAL A 90 2.07 6.66 2.76
N PHE A 91 1.65 5.48 3.21
CA PHE A 91 0.48 5.37 4.08
C PHE A 91 0.68 6.04 5.44
N GLN A 92 1.85 5.89 6.06
CA GLN A 92 2.19 6.55 7.32
C GLN A 92 2.04 8.07 7.22
N LYS A 93 2.55 8.67 6.13
CA LYS A 93 2.43 10.11 5.87
C LYS A 93 0.97 10.53 5.72
N LEU A 94 0.17 9.76 4.98
CA LEU A 94 -1.26 10.02 4.83
C LEU A 94 -1.98 9.95 6.18
N ILE A 95 -1.77 8.88 6.95
CA ILE A 95 -2.43 8.61 8.23
C ILE A 95 -2.00 9.63 9.30
N ALA A 96 -0.74 10.05 9.29
CA ALA A 96 -0.25 11.10 10.18
C ALA A 96 -0.81 12.49 9.79
N SER A 97 -1.18 12.68 8.53
CA SER A 97 -1.87 13.89 8.10
C SER A 97 -3.36 13.79 8.52
N LYS A 98 -3.89 14.82 9.18
CA LYS A 98 -5.34 14.91 9.48
C LYS A 98 -6.25 14.87 8.23
N LYS A 99 -5.67 14.80 7.03
CA LYS A 99 -6.41 14.65 5.77
C LYS A 99 -7.14 13.30 5.72
N ILE A 100 -6.59 12.25 6.33
CA ILE A 100 -7.27 10.95 6.36
C ILE A 100 -8.65 11.02 7.04
N ASP A 101 -8.81 11.91 8.03
CA ASP A 101 -10.07 12.08 8.77
C ASP A 101 -11.21 12.60 7.87
N THR A 102 -10.87 13.31 6.79
CA THR A 102 -11.82 13.86 5.81
C THR A 102 -12.32 12.84 4.80
N LEU A 103 -11.72 11.66 4.75
CA LEU A 103 -12.08 10.63 3.78
C LEU A 103 -13.31 9.82 4.23
N PRO A 104 -14.03 9.20 3.28
CA PRO A 104 -15.01 8.16 3.60
C PRO A 104 -14.33 6.98 4.32
N ASP A 105 -15.07 6.30 5.19
CA ASP A 105 -14.50 5.21 6.01
C ASP A 105 -13.95 4.06 5.17
N ALA A 106 -14.56 3.75 4.03
CA ALA A 106 -14.03 2.77 3.08
C ALA A 106 -12.61 3.11 2.60
N SER A 107 -12.31 4.39 2.35
CA SER A 107 -10.98 4.85 1.95
C SER A 107 -10.00 4.86 3.10
N LYS A 108 -10.45 5.22 4.32
CA LYS A 108 -9.61 5.12 5.53
C LYS A 108 -9.21 3.68 5.79
N ASN A 109 -10.19 2.78 5.74
CA ASN A 109 -10.01 1.34 5.90
C ASN A 109 -9.02 0.79 4.88
N LEU A 110 -9.17 1.17 3.61
CA LEU A 110 -8.23 0.78 2.56
C LEU A 110 -6.80 1.27 2.83
N ALA A 111 -6.64 2.50 3.36
CA ALA A 111 -5.33 3.02 3.74
C ALA A 111 -4.73 2.26 4.94
N TYR A 112 -5.53 1.95 5.97
CA TYR A 112 -5.08 1.18 7.13
C TYR A 112 -4.72 -0.25 6.75
N ASP A 113 -5.53 -0.90 5.92
CA ASP A 113 -5.29 -2.24 5.40
C ASP A 113 -4.01 -2.26 4.54
N GLY A 114 -3.87 -1.30 3.62
CA GLY A 114 -2.66 -1.12 2.83
C GLY A 114 -1.41 -0.92 3.68
N MET A 115 -1.51 -0.12 4.75
CA MET A 115 -0.40 0.10 5.69
C MET A 115 -0.05 -1.17 6.48
N LEU A 116 -1.03 -1.92 6.96
CA LEU A 116 -0.81 -3.17 7.69
C LEU A 116 -0.10 -4.21 6.82
N LEU A 117 -0.56 -4.38 5.56
CA LEU A 117 0.10 -5.24 4.59
C LEU A 117 1.55 -4.80 4.35
N ALA A 118 1.75 -3.51 4.12
CA ALA A 118 3.07 -2.93 3.87
C ALA A 118 4.02 -3.16 5.05
N ILE A 119 3.59 -2.89 6.28
CA ILE A 119 4.42 -3.10 7.48
C ILE A 119 4.72 -4.58 7.68
N ALA A 120 3.73 -5.46 7.54
CA ALA A 120 3.90 -6.90 7.73
C ALA A 120 4.96 -7.50 6.79
N ASN A 121 5.17 -6.89 5.61
CA ASN A 121 6.09 -7.39 4.58
C ASN A 121 7.31 -6.50 4.32
N SER A 122 7.43 -5.33 4.98
CA SER A 122 8.60 -4.44 4.85
C SER A 122 9.89 -5.15 5.23
N ASP A 123 11.03 -4.83 4.64
CA ASP A 123 12.30 -5.49 5.02
C ASP A 123 12.73 -5.11 6.44
N ASP A 124 12.61 -3.83 6.80
CA ASP A 124 12.79 -3.31 8.15
C ASP A 124 11.49 -2.64 8.64
N ILE A 125 11.13 -2.92 9.90
CA ILE A 125 9.94 -2.36 10.55
C ILE A 125 10.28 -1.46 11.75
N SER A 126 11.57 -1.20 11.99
CA SER A 126 12.06 -0.41 13.12
C SER A 126 11.45 1.00 13.17
N GLU A 127 11.22 1.63 12.01
CA GLU A 127 10.59 2.95 11.90
C GLU A 127 9.06 2.91 12.12
N PHE A 128 8.43 1.73 12.02
CA PHE A 128 6.98 1.57 12.11
C PHE A 128 6.46 1.12 13.49
N ARG A 129 7.32 0.94 14.50
CA ARG A 129 6.91 0.49 15.84
C ARG A 129 5.81 1.34 16.47
N GLY A 130 5.95 2.67 16.42
CA GLY A 130 4.94 3.61 16.89
C GLY A 130 3.63 3.54 16.08
N PRO A 131 3.70 3.60 14.74
CA PRO A 131 2.54 3.38 13.86
C PRO A 131 1.78 2.06 14.09
N ILE A 132 2.46 0.93 14.32
CA ILE A 132 1.81 -0.37 14.60
C ILE A 132 0.86 -0.28 15.78
N LYS A 133 1.31 0.36 16.88
CA LYS A 133 0.47 0.57 18.07
C LYS A 133 -0.80 1.37 17.73
N LYS A 134 -0.65 2.47 16.98
CA LYS A 134 -1.79 3.32 16.58
C LYS A 134 -2.78 2.57 15.68
N LEU A 135 -2.29 1.76 14.74
CA LEU A 135 -3.13 0.92 13.89
C LEU A 135 -3.92 -0.10 14.72
N LYS A 136 -3.28 -0.75 15.70
CA LYS A 136 -3.95 -1.66 16.63
C LYS A 136 -5.10 -0.98 17.37
N ASP A 137 -4.83 0.18 17.96
CA ASP A 137 -5.84 0.93 18.73
C ASP A 137 -7.02 1.33 17.82
N LYS A 138 -6.74 1.80 16.60
CA LYS A 138 -7.78 2.13 15.60
C LYS A 138 -8.61 0.94 15.16
N MET A 139 -8.00 -0.23 14.97
CA MET A 139 -8.73 -1.46 14.65
C MET A 139 -9.67 -1.85 15.78
N ILE A 140 -9.22 -1.77 17.04
CA ILE A 140 -10.05 -2.05 18.22
C ILE A 140 -11.22 -1.06 18.31
N GLU A 141 -10.96 0.24 18.12
CA GLU A 141 -11.99 1.29 18.12
C GLU A 141 -13.05 1.06 17.03
N SER A 142 -12.65 0.65 15.83
CA SER A 142 -13.56 0.44 14.70
C SER A 142 -14.52 -0.75 14.87
N GLY A 143 -14.16 -1.73 15.71
CA GLY A 143 -14.89 -2.99 15.85
C GLY A 143 -14.82 -3.92 14.63
N GLU A 144 -14.14 -3.51 13.55
CA GLU A 144 -14.03 -4.26 12.30
C GLU A 144 -12.84 -5.22 12.33
N GLU A 145 -12.93 -6.27 13.15
CA GLU A 145 -11.96 -7.38 13.18
C GLU A 145 -12.21 -8.35 12.00
N THR A 146 -11.60 -8.10 10.84
CA THR A 146 -11.59 -9.10 9.75
C THR A 146 -10.45 -10.11 9.97
N PRO A 147 -10.61 -11.39 9.59
CA PRO A 147 -9.52 -12.38 9.72
C PRO A 147 -8.26 -11.95 8.95
N TRP A 148 -8.41 -11.18 7.88
CA TRP A 148 -7.31 -10.60 7.11
C TRP A 148 -6.52 -9.57 7.91
N ARG A 149 -7.22 -8.59 8.52
CA ARG A 149 -6.60 -7.57 9.37
C ARG A 149 -5.92 -8.18 10.59
N LEU A 150 -6.58 -9.15 11.21
CA LEU A 150 -6.08 -9.83 12.39
C LEU A 150 -4.72 -10.49 12.15
N HIS A 151 -4.53 -11.19 11.03
CA HIS A 151 -3.24 -11.83 10.78
C HIS A 151 -2.14 -10.86 10.34
N HIS A 152 -2.44 -9.84 9.53
CA HIS A 152 -1.44 -8.83 9.17
C HIS A 152 -0.97 -8.03 10.39
N LEU A 153 -1.91 -7.68 11.29
CA LEU A 153 -1.55 -7.08 12.58
C LEU A 153 -0.69 -8.03 13.41
N ALA A 154 -1.03 -9.33 13.46
CA ALA A 154 -0.25 -10.31 14.19
C ALA A 154 1.18 -10.44 13.65
N TRP A 155 1.37 -10.45 12.33
CA TRP A 155 2.69 -10.39 11.70
C TRP A 155 3.46 -9.13 12.11
N ALA A 156 2.84 -7.96 12.00
CA ALA A 156 3.47 -6.71 12.40
C ALA A 156 3.88 -6.71 13.89
N LEU A 157 3.02 -7.22 14.78
CA LEU A 157 3.30 -7.34 16.21
C LEU A 157 4.44 -8.32 16.50
N MET A 158 4.43 -9.50 15.84
CA MET A 158 5.47 -10.50 16.00
C MET A 158 6.82 -9.94 15.58
N ARG A 159 6.88 -9.27 14.43
CA ARG A 159 8.10 -8.63 13.92
C ARG A 159 8.56 -7.48 14.83
N ASN A 160 7.64 -6.84 15.54
CA ASN A 160 7.94 -5.80 16.54
C ASN A 160 8.38 -6.39 17.89
N GLY A 161 8.40 -7.72 18.04
CA GLY A 161 8.82 -8.41 19.26
C GLY A 161 7.70 -8.74 20.24
N ASP A 162 6.45 -8.38 19.95
CA ASP A 162 5.30 -8.63 20.81
C ASP A 162 4.66 -9.98 20.49
N LEU A 163 5.36 -11.06 20.86
CA LEU A 163 4.95 -12.44 20.58
C LEU A 163 3.62 -12.82 21.25
N SER A 164 3.39 -12.33 22.47
CA SER A 164 2.19 -12.64 23.24
C SER A 164 0.93 -12.12 22.54
N GLU A 165 0.92 -10.84 22.15
CA GLU A 165 -0.22 -10.27 21.43
C GLU A 165 -0.31 -10.84 20.00
N ALA A 166 0.81 -11.03 19.31
CA ALA A 166 0.79 -11.68 18.00
C ALA A 166 0.12 -13.06 18.03
N LYS A 167 0.46 -13.90 19.02
CA LYS A 167 -0.13 -15.24 19.20
C LYS A 167 -1.64 -15.17 19.35
N LYS A 168 -2.13 -14.21 20.13
CA LYS A 168 -3.57 -13.96 20.32
C LYS A 168 -4.26 -13.58 19.01
N TYR A 169 -3.68 -12.66 18.24
CA TYR A 169 -4.28 -12.21 16.98
C TYR A 169 -4.23 -13.27 15.88
N PHE A 170 -3.14 -14.05 15.78
CA PHE A 170 -3.10 -15.20 14.88
C PHE A 170 -4.17 -16.25 15.25
N LYS A 171 -4.32 -16.60 16.53
CA LYS A 171 -5.38 -17.53 16.98
C LYS A 171 -6.78 -17.03 16.61
N LYS A 172 -7.06 -15.74 16.83
CA LYS A 172 -8.33 -15.11 16.40
C LYS A 172 -8.52 -15.22 14.89
N SER A 173 -7.48 -14.92 14.10
CA SER A 173 -7.54 -14.98 12.64
C SER A 173 -7.81 -16.41 12.13
N VAL A 174 -7.07 -17.41 12.63
CA VAL A 174 -7.30 -18.82 12.28
C VAL A 174 -8.73 -19.24 12.59
N ALA A 175 -9.23 -18.91 13.79
CA ALA A 175 -10.59 -19.25 14.20
C ALA A 175 -11.64 -18.59 13.28
N ALA A 176 -11.44 -17.33 12.93
CA ALA A 176 -12.35 -16.59 12.05
C ALA A 176 -12.32 -17.09 10.59
N TYR A 177 -11.17 -17.52 10.06
CA TYR A 177 -11.12 -18.17 8.75
C TYR A 177 -11.78 -19.55 8.75
N LYS A 178 -11.51 -20.36 9.79
CA LYS A 178 -12.13 -21.68 9.95
C LYS A 178 -13.65 -21.59 10.07
N SER A 179 -14.19 -20.63 10.83
CA SER A 179 -15.65 -20.45 10.96
C SER A 179 -16.33 -20.10 9.64
N LYS A 180 -15.63 -19.42 8.73
CA LYS A 180 -16.06 -19.12 7.36
C LYS A 180 -15.78 -20.23 6.35
N ARG A 181 -15.17 -21.35 6.78
CA ARG A 181 -14.70 -22.45 5.91
C ARG A 181 -13.63 -22.02 4.90
N GLU A 182 -12.91 -20.94 5.20
CA GLU A 182 -11.83 -20.38 4.37
C GLU A 182 -10.47 -20.99 4.75
N TYR A 183 -10.37 -22.33 4.70
CA TYR A 183 -9.17 -23.06 5.15
C TYR A 183 -7.90 -22.74 4.35
N VAL A 184 -7.99 -22.07 3.19
CA VAL A 184 -6.81 -21.62 2.43
C VAL A 184 -6.20 -20.42 3.14
N ALA A 185 -7.06 -19.47 3.48
CA ALA A 185 -6.65 -18.22 4.06
C ALA A 185 -6.20 -18.38 5.51
N SER A 186 -6.59 -19.48 6.20
CA SER A 186 -6.07 -19.79 7.53
C SER A 186 -4.62 -20.29 7.55
N VAL A 187 -4.04 -20.65 6.41
CA VAL A 187 -2.66 -21.20 6.34
C VAL A 187 -1.65 -20.20 6.84
N ASP A 188 -1.73 -18.96 6.37
CA ASP A 188 -0.78 -17.92 6.71
C ASP A 188 -0.75 -17.58 8.22
N PRO A 189 -1.89 -17.30 8.88
CA PRO A 189 -1.89 -17.12 10.33
C PRO A 189 -1.50 -18.38 11.11
N SER A 190 -1.75 -19.59 10.57
CA SER A 190 -1.26 -20.83 11.18
C SER A 190 0.26 -20.94 11.12
N ARG A 191 0.90 -20.52 10.02
CA ARG A 191 2.38 -20.42 9.94
C ARG A 191 2.91 -19.45 11.00
N GLY A 192 2.26 -18.31 11.17
CA GLY A 192 2.57 -17.35 12.24
C GLY A 192 2.60 -18.00 13.63
N LEU A 193 1.63 -18.87 13.96
CA LEU A 193 1.62 -19.61 15.23
C LEU A 193 2.78 -20.60 15.36
N ILE A 194 3.16 -21.29 14.29
CA ILE A 194 4.32 -22.18 14.29
C ILE A 194 5.58 -21.37 14.56
N PHE A 195 5.76 -20.23 13.88
CA PHE A 195 6.91 -19.34 14.13
C PHE A 195 6.98 -18.87 15.57
N ILE A 196 5.86 -18.43 16.16
CA ILE A 196 5.85 -18.02 17.56
C ILE A 196 6.27 -19.18 18.47
N ALA A 197 5.75 -20.39 18.25
CA ALA A 197 6.15 -21.55 19.05
C ALA A 197 7.65 -21.86 18.91
N LEU A 198 8.22 -21.74 17.72
CA LEU A 198 9.66 -21.90 17.49
C LEU A 198 10.48 -20.81 18.18
N LEU A 199 10.00 -19.56 18.16
CA LEU A 199 10.63 -18.43 18.85
C LEU A 199 10.60 -18.56 20.37
N GLU A 200 9.52 -19.15 20.90
CA GLU A 200 9.36 -19.51 22.30
C GLU A 200 10.15 -20.79 22.68
N ASN A 201 10.92 -21.38 21.75
CA ASN A 201 11.63 -22.65 21.90
C ASN A 201 10.70 -23.81 22.32
N ASN A 202 9.44 -23.74 21.92
CA ASN A 202 8.42 -24.76 22.13
C ASN A 202 8.24 -25.62 20.86
N VAL A 203 9.23 -26.50 20.62
CA VAL A 203 9.27 -27.38 19.44
C VAL A 203 8.07 -28.34 19.40
N ASP A 204 7.53 -28.72 20.55
CA ASP A 204 6.38 -29.63 20.64
C ASP A 204 5.08 -28.96 20.16
N GLU A 205 4.82 -27.73 20.58
CA GLU A 205 3.69 -26.93 20.09
C GLU A 205 3.84 -26.64 18.60
N ALA A 206 5.04 -26.25 18.15
CA ALA A 206 5.32 -26.03 16.73
C ALA A 206 5.02 -27.28 15.88
N PHE A 207 5.39 -28.47 16.38
CA PHE A 207 5.10 -29.75 15.73
C PHE A 207 3.62 -30.05 15.67
N ALA A 208 2.89 -29.91 16.78
CA ALA A 208 1.44 -30.11 16.80
C ALA A 208 0.72 -29.19 15.80
N LEU A 209 1.05 -27.90 15.80
CA LEU A 209 0.51 -26.91 14.86
C LEU A 209 0.86 -27.25 13.40
N GLY A 210 2.07 -27.75 13.14
CA GLY A 210 2.47 -28.22 11.82
C GLY A 210 1.66 -29.43 11.33
N GLN A 211 1.32 -30.37 12.22
CA GLN A 211 0.44 -31.49 11.86
C GLN A 211 -1.00 -31.01 11.58
N GLU A 212 -1.54 -30.10 12.41
CA GLU A 212 -2.85 -29.49 12.13
C GLU A 212 -2.86 -28.76 10.77
N LEU A 213 -1.77 -28.06 10.42
CA LEU A 213 -1.63 -27.37 9.14
C LEU A 213 -1.69 -28.34 7.95
N LYS A 214 -1.04 -29.50 8.07
CA LYS A 214 -1.09 -30.56 7.07
C LYS A 214 -2.51 -31.09 6.89
N GLU A 215 -3.21 -31.35 7.99
CA GLU A 215 -4.60 -31.84 7.94
C GLU A 215 -5.55 -30.83 7.30
N MET A 216 -5.32 -29.53 7.49
CA MET A 216 -6.10 -28.47 6.83
C MET A 216 -5.84 -28.37 5.33
N ARG A 217 -4.63 -28.73 4.88
CA ARG A 217 -4.13 -28.52 3.51
C ARG A 217 -3.39 -29.74 2.97
N PRO A 218 -4.04 -30.91 2.89
CA PRO A 218 -3.37 -32.14 2.51
C PRO A 218 -2.83 -32.11 1.08
N SER A 219 -3.37 -31.26 0.19
CA SER A 219 -2.86 -31.10 -1.18
C SER A 219 -1.55 -30.33 -1.26
N GLN A 220 -1.29 -29.42 -0.30
CA GLN A 220 -0.10 -28.57 -0.27
C GLN A 220 0.99 -29.16 0.62
N TYR A 221 0.61 -29.75 1.75
CA TYR A 221 1.54 -30.38 2.69
C TYR A 221 1.24 -31.87 2.80
N ARG A 222 1.69 -32.60 1.79
CA ARG A 222 1.50 -34.06 1.66
C ARG A 222 2.38 -34.83 2.62
N SER A 223 3.48 -34.24 3.07
CA SER A 223 4.51 -34.87 3.87
C SER A 223 5.13 -33.90 4.86
N ASN A 224 5.94 -34.42 5.79
CA ASN A 224 6.78 -33.58 6.64
C ASN A 224 7.85 -32.84 5.82
N PHE A 225 8.24 -33.35 4.64
CA PHE A 225 9.21 -32.69 3.77
C PHE A 225 8.69 -31.39 3.16
N ASP A 226 7.38 -31.27 2.90
CA ASP A 226 6.79 -30.02 2.41
C ASP A 226 6.92 -28.90 3.46
N LEU A 227 6.70 -29.22 4.74
CA LEU A 227 6.95 -28.29 5.84
C LEU A 227 8.44 -27.96 5.96
N ILE A 228 9.34 -28.96 5.91
CA ILE A 228 10.79 -28.74 5.98
C ILE A 228 11.25 -27.80 4.85
N ALA A 229 10.78 -28.03 3.63
CA ALA A 229 11.13 -27.20 2.47
C ALA A 229 10.68 -25.75 2.68
N GLU A 230 9.44 -25.54 3.14
CA GLU A 230 8.92 -24.21 3.43
C GLU A 230 9.75 -23.47 4.49
N PHE A 231 10.04 -24.10 5.63
CA PHE A 231 10.81 -23.46 6.69
C PHE A 231 12.26 -23.18 6.30
N LYS A 232 12.88 -24.03 5.45
CA LYS A 232 14.21 -23.78 4.88
C LYS A 232 14.22 -22.61 3.91
N GLU A 233 13.20 -22.46 3.08
CA GLU A 233 13.10 -21.32 2.16
C GLU A 233 12.87 -20.00 2.91
N ILE A 234 12.05 -20.03 3.96
CA ILE A 234 11.80 -18.84 4.78
C ILE A 234 13.08 -18.33 5.46
N GLN A 235 13.96 -19.23 5.93
CA GLN A 235 15.27 -18.85 6.48
C GLN A 235 16.17 -18.10 5.49
N LYS A 236 15.95 -18.23 4.18
CA LYS A 236 16.72 -17.57 3.13
C LYS A 236 16.12 -16.23 2.68
N SER A 237 14.91 -15.88 3.15
CA SER A 237 14.22 -14.66 2.74
C SER A 237 14.84 -13.42 3.40
N ARG A 238 14.99 -12.32 2.64
CA ARG A 238 15.46 -11.03 3.16
C ARG A 238 14.51 -10.44 4.22
N SER A 239 13.21 -10.71 4.10
CA SER A 239 12.22 -10.30 5.12
C SER A 239 12.48 -11.00 6.46
N PHE A 240 13.27 -12.09 6.45
CA PHE A 240 13.72 -12.80 7.63
C PHE A 240 15.02 -12.24 8.22
N ASP A 241 15.75 -11.36 7.53
CA ASP A 241 16.96 -10.73 8.08
C ASP A 241 16.62 -9.83 9.28
N SER A 242 15.52 -9.07 9.21
CA SER A 242 15.02 -8.29 10.36
C SER A 242 14.46 -9.18 11.47
N PHE A 243 13.90 -10.34 11.11
CA PHE A 243 13.45 -11.36 12.06
C PHE A 243 14.62 -12.01 12.79
N ASN A 244 15.68 -12.34 12.04
CA ASN A 244 16.94 -12.88 12.55
C ASN A 244 17.63 -11.85 13.42
N ALA A 245 17.67 -10.56 13.08
CA ALA A 245 18.25 -9.55 13.96
C ALA A 245 17.60 -9.51 15.36
N LEU A 246 16.30 -9.82 15.46
CA LEU A 246 15.58 -9.85 16.74
C LEU A 246 15.74 -11.20 17.49
N TYR A 247 15.95 -12.29 16.75
CA TYR A 247 15.91 -13.68 17.27
C TYR A 247 17.12 -14.54 16.90
N GLU A 248 18.24 -13.91 16.55
CA GLU A 248 19.41 -14.47 15.84
C GLU A 248 19.96 -15.74 16.48
N LYS A 249 19.87 -15.81 17.81
CA LYS A 249 20.45 -16.88 18.62
C LYS A 249 19.52 -18.07 18.79
N THR A 250 18.21 -17.85 18.80
CA THR A 250 17.23 -18.88 19.17
C THR A 250 16.64 -19.55 17.95
N LEU A 251 16.27 -18.78 16.92
CA LEU A 251 15.43 -19.27 15.84
C LEU A 251 16.09 -20.31 14.92
N PRO A 252 17.36 -20.16 14.49
CA PRO A 252 18.02 -21.21 13.70
C PRO A 252 18.06 -22.55 14.45
N THR A 253 18.47 -22.50 15.72
CA THR A 253 18.57 -23.69 16.60
C THR A 253 17.23 -24.36 16.81
N THR A 254 16.14 -23.59 16.98
CA THR A 254 14.80 -24.18 17.21
C THR A 254 14.19 -24.73 15.92
N ILE A 255 14.45 -24.09 14.77
CA ILE A 255 14.09 -24.64 13.46
C ILE A 255 14.81 -25.97 13.22
N ASP A 256 16.10 -26.09 13.52
CA ASP A 256 16.84 -27.34 13.35
C ASP A 256 16.26 -28.47 14.21
N LYS A 257 15.91 -28.19 15.48
CA LYS A 257 15.21 -29.15 16.35
C LYS A 257 13.85 -29.54 15.80
N TYR A 258 13.11 -28.59 15.24
CA TYR A 258 11.81 -28.83 14.63
C TYR A 258 11.93 -29.71 13.38
N ILE A 259 12.89 -29.44 12.51
CA ILE A 259 13.20 -30.26 11.34
C ILE A 259 13.61 -31.68 11.76
N ALA A 260 14.46 -31.83 12.78
CA ALA A 260 14.83 -33.14 13.31
C ALA A 260 13.60 -33.93 13.77
N LYS A 261 12.68 -33.30 14.52
CA LYS A 261 11.42 -33.93 14.97
C LYS A 261 10.50 -34.31 13.80
N LEU A 262 10.41 -33.47 12.77
CA LEU A 262 9.67 -33.78 11.54
C LEU A 262 10.28 -35.00 10.82
N LEU A 263 11.60 -35.12 10.78
CA LEU A 263 12.29 -36.26 10.18
C LEU A 263 12.09 -37.54 10.99
N GLU A 264 12.18 -37.49 12.32
CA GLU A 264 11.95 -38.66 13.20
C GLU A 264 10.59 -39.31 12.93
N THR A 265 9.55 -38.48 12.81
CA THR A 265 8.16 -38.88 12.63
C THR A 265 7.73 -39.12 11.19
N ALA A 266 8.63 -38.88 10.21
CA ALA A 266 8.34 -39.17 8.81
C ALA A 266 8.25 -40.69 8.57
N PRO A 267 7.23 -41.18 7.82
CA PRO A 267 7.17 -42.56 7.37
C PRO A 267 8.46 -43.00 6.68
N GLN A 268 8.91 -44.25 6.88
CA GLN A 268 10.16 -44.75 6.30
C GLN A 268 10.21 -44.66 4.77
N GLU A 269 9.07 -44.81 4.11
CA GLU A 269 8.95 -44.67 2.66
C GLU A 269 9.26 -43.25 2.17
N GLN A 270 9.07 -42.24 3.01
CA GLN A 270 9.37 -40.83 2.68
C GLN A 270 10.85 -40.49 2.95
N LYS A 271 11.56 -41.24 3.81
CA LYS A 271 12.97 -40.97 4.17
C LYS A 271 13.97 -41.32 3.07
N ASN A 272 13.55 -42.11 2.08
CA ASN A 272 14.38 -42.59 0.97
C ASN A 272 14.18 -41.80 -0.33
N GLN A 273 13.41 -40.71 -0.30
CA GLN A 273 13.21 -39.76 -1.41
C GLN A 273 14.07 -38.51 -1.19
#